data_AF-A0A2R4CGP9-F1
#
_entry.id   AF-A0A2R4CGP9-F1
#
_cell.length_a   1.000
_cell.length_b   1.000
_cell.length_c   1.000
_cell.angle_alpha   90.00
_cell.angle_beta   90.00
_cell.angle_gamma   90.00
#
_symmetry.space_group_name_H-M   'P 1'
#
loop_
_entity.id
_entity.type
_entity.pdbx_description
1 polymer ?
#
loop_
_entity_poly.entity_id
_entity_poly.type
_entity_poly.pdbx_seq_one_letter_code
_entity_poly.pdbx_strand_id
1 'polypeptide(L)'
;MGKIHTHYDNLKVARGAPQEVIRAAYKALSQKYHPDKNPGDEKAARIMAIVNTAYGTLADPQRRKEHDDWIAQEEFEVEWLESTREERSVEAPAQAWADQPEGRRRRVALARNWRWWLSIACSLGLGWVAGVITMAEPRQVSTVLASAWGGSPGTLTASANRPDGRAERDGETDSWGSTAGRAAGEAGGEAPPIKVMAVSHIVVPEAGADCDNETPALVAPNGEPWPTRSGYVSGFPVANKGQDMELTLDNTNNAFPVFIKVYDLERHANVRYVFVQAHDRHIVDELATGRYEIRYQNIDLAGKSACSRRQGG
;
A
#
# COMPACT_ATOMS: atom_id res chain seq x y z
N MET A 1 21.70 6.65 12.82
CA MET A 1 21.78 6.59 11.35
C MET A 1 22.41 5.30 10.86
N GLY A 2 21.59 4.41 10.29
CA GLY A 2 22.10 3.33 9.44
C GLY A 2 22.63 3.92 8.14
N LYS A 3 23.95 3.91 7.92
CA LYS A 3 24.53 4.40 6.66
C LYS A 3 24.28 3.38 5.55
N ILE A 4 23.63 3.80 4.46
CA ILE A 4 23.41 2.95 3.28
C ILE A 4 24.76 2.60 2.66
N HIS A 5 24.97 1.33 2.33
CA HIS A 5 26.23 0.86 1.73
C HIS A 5 26.20 1.05 0.21
N THR A 6 26.99 1.98 -0.31
CA THR A 6 26.96 2.40 -1.73
C THR A 6 28.13 1.85 -2.55
N HIS A 7 28.11 2.07 -3.88
CA HIS A 7 29.27 1.78 -4.73
C HIS A 7 30.51 2.60 -4.36
N TYR A 8 30.34 3.80 -3.79
CA TYR A 8 31.46 4.60 -3.28
C TYR A 8 32.13 3.93 -2.08
N ASP A 9 31.35 3.29 -1.19
CA ASP A 9 31.88 2.55 -0.05
C ASP A 9 32.60 1.25 -0.46
N ASN A 10 32.20 0.64 -1.58
CA ASN A 10 32.90 -0.50 -2.18
C ASN A 10 34.30 -0.10 -2.68
N LEU A 11 34.40 1.06 -3.32
CA LEU A 11 35.68 1.61 -3.81
C LEU A 11 36.47 2.38 -2.74
N LYS A 12 35.91 2.54 -1.54
CA LYS A 12 36.51 3.30 -0.42
C LYS A 12 36.83 4.76 -0.79
N VAL A 13 35.95 5.38 -1.56
CA VAL A 13 36.04 6.78 -1.98
C VAL A 13 34.85 7.59 -1.44
N ALA A 14 35.01 8.91 -1.37
CA ALA A 14 33.89 9.80 -1.04
C ALA A 14 32.90 9.91 -2.22
N ARG A 15 31.61 10.17 -1.93
CA ARG A 15 30.54 10.37 -2.95
C ARG A 15 30.88 11.49 -3.94
N GLY A 16 31.50 12.57 -3.44
CA GLY A 16 31.97 13.71 -4.26
C GLY A 16 33.35 13.52 -4.91
N ALA A 17 33.92 12.31 -4.92
CA ALA A 17 35.26 12.10 -5.48
C ALA A 17 35.30 12.40 -6.99
N PRO A 18 36.36 13.07 -7.49
CA PRO A 18 36.53 13.27 -8.92
C PRO A 18 36.81 11.94 -9.62
N GLN A 19 36.55 11.89 -10.93
CA GLN A 19 36.67 10.67 -11.74
C GLN A 19 38.06 10.03 -11.67
N GLU A 20 39.10 10.86 -11.55
CA GLU A 20 40.49 10.43 -11.43
C GLU A 20 40.74 9.61 -10.16
N VAL A 21 40.13 10.03 -9.04
CA VAL A 21 40.24 9.34 -7.75
C VAL A 21 39.52 8.00 -7.80
N ILE A 22 38.35 7.93 -8.44
CA ILE A 22 37.60 6.68 -8.63
C ILE A 22 38.43 5.68 -9.44
N ARG A 23 39.06 6.13 -10.53
CA ARG A 23 39.96 5.31 -11.35
C ARG A 23 41.20 4.84 -10.60
N ALA A 24 41.81 5.73 -9.81
CA ALA A 24 42.97 5.39 -8.99
C ALA A 24 42.63 4.34 -7.91
N ALA A 25 41.50 4.51 -7.22
CA ALA A 25 41.01 3.57 -6.21
C ALA A 25 40.73 2.18 -6.81
N TYR A 26 40.05 2.14 -7.97
CA TYR A 26 39.83 0.90 -8.70
C TYR A 26 41.15 0.18 -9.01
N LYS A 27 42.13 0.89 -9.59
CA LYS A 27 43.45 0.31 -9.91
C LYS A 27 44.15 -0.27 -8.68
N ALA A 28 44.12 0.43 -7.55
CA ALA A 28 44.73 -0.03 -6.30
C ALA A 28 44.04 -1.29 -5.75
N LEU A 29 42.70 -1.32 -5.74
CA LEU A 29 41.93 -2.46 -5.26
C LEU A 29 42.05 -3.68 -6.19
N SER A 30 41.99 -3.46 -7.50
CA SER A 30 42.19 -4.52 -8.50
C SER A 30 43.57 -5.16 -8.39
N GLN A 31 44.61 -4.38 -8.14
CA GLN A 31 45.96 -4.92 -7.94
C GLN A 31 46.10 -5.71 -6.64
N LYS A 32 45.28 -5.43 -5.64
CA LYS A 32 45.28 -6.13 -4.35
C LYS A 32 44.51 -7.45 -4.41
N TYR A 33 43.36 -7.45 -5.09
CA TYR A 33 42.44 -8.59 -5.15
C TYR A 33 42.46 -9.33 -6.51
N HIS A 34 43.47 -9.09 -7.34
CA HIS A 34 43.60 -9.76 -8.64
C HIS A 34 43.67 -11.29 -8.48
N PRO A 35 42.99 -12.07 -9.33
CA PRO A 35 43.04 -13.54 -9.28
C PRO A 35 44.47 -14.09 -9.44
N ASP A 36 45.29 -13.50 -10.32
CA ASP A 36 46.68 -13.94 -10.52
C ASP A 36 47.55 -13.84 -9.26
N LYS A 37 47.29 -12.85 -8.40
CA LYS A 37 48.04 -12.66 -7.15
C LYS A 37 47.45 -13.43 -5.98
N ASN A 38 46.17 -13.78 -6.06
CA ASN A 38 45.44 -14.50 -5.01
C ASN A 38 44.79 -15.76 -5.60
N PRO A 39 45.57 -16.70 -6.16
CA PRO A 39 45.01 -17.91 -6.76
C PRO A 39 44.33 -18.76 -5.69
N GLY A 40 43.08 -19.15 -5.93
CA GLY A 40 42.30 -20.00 -5.03
C GLY A 40 41.65 -19.28 -3.83
N ASP A 41 41.80 -17.96 -3.70
CA ASP A 41 41.07 -17.19 -2.68
C ASP A 41 39.70 -16.72 -3.18
N GLU A 42 38.65 -17.43 -2.78
CA GLU A 42 37.27 -17.07 -3.10
C GLU A 42 36.85 -15.69 -2.56
N LYS A 43 37.43 -15.24 -1.44
CA LYS A 43 37.12 -13.94 -0.86
C LYS A 43 37.66 -12.82 -1.74
N ALA A 44 38.92 -12.95 -2.19
CA ALA A 44 39.52 -12.00 -3.12
C ALA A 44 38.72 -11.93 -4.43
N ALA A 45 38.32 -13.07 -4.98
CA ALA A 45 37.48 -13.14 -6.18
C ALA A 45 36.13 -12.41 -5.98
N ARG A 46 35.46 -12.62 -4.86
CA ARG A 46 34.19 -11.94 -4.52
C ARG A 46 34.37 -10.43 -4.38
N ILE A 47 35.41 -10.00 -3.68
CA ILE A 47 35.71 -8.56 -3.49
C ILE A 47 36.01 -7.92 -4.85
N MET A 48 36.80 -8.58 -5.69
CA MET A 48 37.13 -8.11 -7.04
C MET A 48 35.87 -7.96 -7.91
N ALA A 49 34.93 -8.92 -7.83
CA ALA A 49 33.65 -8.81 -8.53
C ALA A 49 32.86 -7.56 -8.08
N ILE A 50 32.75 -7.33 -6.78
CA ILE A 50 32.06 -6.14 -6.22
C ILE A 50 32.74 -4.84 -6.68
N VAL A 51 34.07 -4.80 -6.66
CA VAL A 51 34.87 -3.64 -7.11
C VAL A 51 34.66 -3.36 -8.60
N ASN A 52 34.61 -4.40 -9.43
CA ASN A 52 34.34 -4.27 -10.86
C ASN A 52 32.93 -3.71 -11.13
N THR A 53 31.91 -4.21 -10.42
CA THR A 53 30.54 -3.69 -10.54
C THR A 53 30.47 -2.23 -10.12
N ALA A 54 31.05 -1.88 -8.97
CA ALA A 54 31.06 -0.51 -8.46
C ALA A 54 31.75 0.46 -9.44
N TYR A 55 32.89 0.06 -9.99
CA TYR A 55 33.58 0.86 -11.01
C TYR A 55 32.77 0.97 -12.30
N GLY A 56 32.11 -0.09 -12.76
CA GLY A 56 31.26 -0.05 -13.95
C GLY A 56 30.13 0.98 -13.88
N THR A 57 29.53 1.16 -12.70
CA THR A 57 28.49 2.17 -12.46
C THR A 57 29.09 3.58 -12.33
N LEU A 58 30.20 3.72 -11.60
CA LEU A 58 30.79 5.03 -11.29
C LEU A 58 31.76 5.56 -12.37
N ALA A 59 32.14 4.74 -13.34
CA ALA A 59 33.01 5.12 -14.45
C ALA A 59 32.30 5.99 -15.49
N ASP A 60 31.01 5.71 -15.72
CA ASP A 60 30.17 6.40 -16.69
C ASP A 60 29.41 7.56 -16.01
N PRO A 61 29.55 8.82 -16.48
CA PRO A 61 28.86 9.96 -15.91
C PRO A 61 27.34 9.80 -15.85
N GLN A 62 26.72 9.15 -16.84
CA GLN A 62 25.27 8.98 -16.86
C GLN A 62 24.81 7.99 -15.77
N ARG A 63 25.44 6.81 -15.72
CA ARG A 63 25.14 5.79 -14.70
C ARG A 63 25.49 6.26 -13.29
N ARG A 64 26.54 7.07 -13.15
CA ARG A 64 26.89 7.70 -11.89
C ARG A 64 25.77 8.63 -11.42
N LYS A 65 25.22 9.45 -12.32
CA LYS A 65 24.09 10.33 -11.99
C LYS A 65 22.86 9.53 -11.55
N GLU A 66 22.47 8.50 -12.31
CA GLU A 66 21.34 7.63 -11.96
C GLU A 66 21.53 6.97 -10.59
N HIS A 67 22.75 6.51 -10.29
CA HIS A 67 23.09 5.97 -8.98
C HIS A 67 23.09 7.02 -7.86
N ASP A 68 23.52 8.25 -8.14
CA ASP A 68 23.48 9.36 -7.17
C ASP A 68 22.05 9.79 -6.86
N ASP A 69 21.16 9.78 -7.86
CA ASP A 69 19.73 10.04 -7.73
C ASP A 69 19.06 8.94 -6.89
N TRP A 70 19.39 7.67 -7.13
CA TRP A 70 18.94 6.53 -6.31
C TRP A 70 19.39 6.67 -4.85
N ILE A 71 20.66 7.00 -4.59
CA ILE A 71 21.12 7.22 -3.20
C ILE A 71 20.31 8.33 -2.52
N ALA A 72 20.03 9.42 -3.23
CA ALA A 72 19.26 10.53 -2.67
C ALA A 72 17.83 10.13 -2.31
N GLN A 73 17.19 9.26 -3.11
CA GLN A 73 15.86 8.72 -2.82
C GLN A 73 15.86 7.85 -1.57
N GLU A 74 16.82 6.92 -1.46
CA GLU A 74 16.92 6.01 -0.32
C GLU A 74 17.30 6.75 0.99
N GLU A 75 18.19 7.75 0.92
CA GLU A 75 18.53 8.60 2.08
C GLU A 75 17.29 9.35 2.59
N PHE A 76 16.46 9.87 1.68
CA PHE A 76 15.22 10.55 2.03
C PHE A 76 14.20 9.61 2.70
N GLU A 77 14.06 8.38 2.21
CA GLU A 77 13.16 7.39 2.81
C GLU A 77 13.61 6.99 4.23
N VAL A 78 14.92 6.81 4.44
CA VAL A 78 15.47 6.50 5.77
C VAL A 78 15.27 7.67 6.74
N GLU A 79 15.49 8.90 6.29
CA GLU A 79 15.25 10.10 7.10
C GLU A 79 13.78 10.25 7.49
N TRP A 80 12.86 9.95 6.56
CA TRP A 80 11.42 9.94 6.81
C TRP A 80 10.98 8.85 7.81
N LEU A 81 11.61 7.67 7.76
CA LEU A 81 11.37 6.58 8.72
C LEU A 81 12.00 6.85 10.09
N GLU A 82 13.16 7.52 10.14
CA GLU A 82 13.80 7.90 11.41
C GLU A 82 13.00 9.01 12.12
N SER A 83 12.50 10.03 11.40
CA SER A 83 11.67 11.09 11.99
C SER A 83 10.37 10.55 12.60
N THR A 84 9.67 9.66 11.90
CA THR A 84 8.47 8.98 12.43
C THR A 84 8.75 8.06 13.62
N ARG A 85 10.01 7.61 13.79
CA ARG A 85 10.43 6.76 14.92
C ARG A 85 10.82 7.56 16.15
N GLU A 86 11.48 8.71 15.97
CA GLU A 86 11.86 9.59 17.08
C GLU A 86 10.64 10.21 17.77
N GLU A 87 9.57 10.52 17.03
CA GLU A 87 8.30 10.95 17.63
C GLU A 87 7.71 9.89 18.57
N ARG A 88 7.85 8.60 18.22
CA ARG A 88 7.38 7.47 19.05
C ARG A 88 8.29 7.18 20.25
N SER A 89 9.55 7.58 20.23
CA SER A 89 10.50 7.31 21.33
C SER A 89 10.50 8.40 22.40
N VAL A 90 10.07 9.63 22.08
CA VAL A 90 9.90 10.73 23.05
C VAL A 90 8.63 10.57 23.90
N GLU A 91 7.59 9.90 23.39
CA GLU A 91 6.36 9.57 24.13
C GLU A 91 6.39 8.20 24.83
N ALA A 92 7.49 7.45 24.74
CA ALA A 92 7.64 6.24 25.54
C ALA A 92 7.92 6.65 27.00
N PRO A 93 7.04 6.35 27.98
CA PRO A 93 7.40 6.55 29.37
C PRO A 93 8.64 5.71 29.65
N ALA A 94 9.67 6.32 30.24
CA ALA A 94 10.93 5.70 30.67
C ALA A 94 10.75 4.62 31.78
N GLN A 95 9.59 3.97 31.86
CA GLN A 95 9.16 3.08 32.94
C GLN A 95 8.63 1.72 32.47
N ALA A 96 8.95 1.27 31.25
CA ALA A 96 8.59 -0.09 30.84
C ALA A 96 9.74 -1.11 30.94
N TRP A 97 10.97 -0.68 31.24
CA TRP A 97 12.15 -1.55 31.30
C TRP A 97 12.90 -1.44 32.65
N ALA A 98 12.30 -0.80 33.66
CA ALA A 98 12.76 -0.97 35.03
C ALA A 98 12.43 -2.40 35.47
N ASP A 99 13.47 -3.18 35.73
CA ASP A 99 13.45 -4.51 36.34
C ASP A 99 12.52 -5.52 35.67
N GLN A 100 13.01 -6.16 34.60
CA GLN A 100 12.82 -7.61 34.59
C GLN A 100 13.73 -8.15 35.70
N PRO A 101 13.21 -8.66 36.84
CA PRO A 101 14.03 -9.53 37.65
C PRO A 101 14.40 -10.67 36.73
N GLU A 102 15.69 -10.81 36.42
CA GLU A 102 16.22 -11.87 35.61
C GLU A 102 15.55 -13.17 36.06
N GLY A 103 14.65 -13.66 35.22
CA GLY A 103 13.90 -14.86 35.48
C GLY A 103 14.94 -15.97 35.52
N ARG A 104 15.39 -16.27 36.73
CA ARG A 104 16.27 -17.40 37.04
C ARG A 104 15.61 -18.58 36.36
N ARG A 105 16.13 -18.96 35.19
CA ARG A 105 15.59 -20.03 34.37
C ARG A 105 15.48 -21.24 35.26
N ARG A 106 14.29 -21.49 35.82
CA ARG A 106 13.99 -22.73 36.51
C ARG A 106 14.03 -23.76 35.40
N ARG A 107 15.19 -24.41 35.27
CA ARG A 107 15.33 -25.65 34.52
C ARG A 107 14.23 -26.54 35.07
N VAL A 108 13.17 -26.73 34.28
CA VAL A 108 12.14 -27.70 34.61
C VAL A 108 12.86 -29.04 34.61
N ALA A 109 13.14 -29.55 35.81
CA ALA A 109 13.70 -30.88 35.99
C ALA A 109 12.62 -31.87 35.56
N LEU A 110 12.55 -32.15 34.26
CA LEU A 110 11.66 -33.14 33.64
C LEU A 110 12.10 -34.59 33.94
N ALA A 111 12.91 -34.77 34.98
CA ALA A 111 13.32 -36.04 35.49
C ALA A 111 13.00 -36.04 36.97
N ARG A 112 11.89 -36.72 37.32
CA ARG A 112 11.68 -37.54 38.53
C ARG A 112 10.21 -37.58 38.93
N ASN A 113 9.38 -38.19 38.09
CA ASN A 113 8.14 -38.83 38.52
C ASN A 113 7.92 -40.08 37.67
N TRP A 114 8.49 -41.22 38.10
CA TRP A 114 8.37 -42.55 37.47
C TRP A 114 6.91 -42.95 37.18
N ARG A 115 5.98 -42.41 37.98
CA ARG A 115 4.53 -42.61 37.82
C ARG A 115 4.00 -42.08 36.48
N TRP A 116 4.60 -41.03 35.90
CA TRP A 116 4.20 -40.49 34.59
C TRP A 116 4.60 -41.42 33.44
N TRP A 117 5.78 -42.05 33.55
CA TRP A 117 6.22 -43.05 32.57
C TRP A 117 5.39 -44.33 32.63
N LEU A 118 4.96 -44.76 33.82
CA LEU A 118 4.01 -45.86 33.96
C LEU A 118 2.66 -45.56 33.30
N SER A 119 2.13 -44.35 33.43
CA SER A 119 0.89 -43.97 32.74
C SER A 119 1.03 -43.97 31.22
N ILE A 120 2.16 -43.49 30.69
CA ILE A 120 2.43 -43.50 29.23
C ILE A 120 2.55 -44.93 28.71
N ALA A 121 3.27 -45.80 29.43
CA ALA A 121 3.41 -47.21 29.05
C ALA A 121 2.06 -47.93 29.06
N CYS A 122 1.21 -47.65 30.06
CA CYS A 122 -0.12 -48.24 30.15
C CYS A 122 -1.04 -47.76 29.01
N SER A 123 -1.01 -46.47 28.64
CA SER A 123 -1.79 -45.96 27.52
C SER A 123 -1.33 -46.51 26.17
N LEU A 124 -0.02 -46.68 25.97
CA LEU A 124 0.51 -47.28 24.74
C LEU A 124 0.14 -48.77 24.65
N GLY A 125 0.17 -49.51 25.75
CA GLY A 125 -0.29 -50.91 25.80
C GLY A 125 -1.77 -51.05 25.45
N LEU A 126 -2.64 -50.20 26.02
CA LEU A 126 -4.07 -50.20 25.69
C LEU A 126 -4.33 -49.84 24.23
N GLY A 127 -3.61 -48.86 23.68
CA GLY A 127 -3.70 -48.50 22.27
C GLY A 127 -3.27 -49.64 21.33
N TRP A 128 -2.26 -50.41 21.72
CA TRP A 128 -1.81 -51.57 20.94
C TRP A 128 -2.86 -52.69 20.91
N VAL A 129 -3.46 -52.99 22.07
CA VAL A 129 -4.55 -53.98 22.17
C VAL A 129 -5.77 -53.53 21.35
N ALA A 130 -6.18 -52.26 21.44
CA ALA A 130 -7.28 -51.72 20.64
C ALA A 130 -6.97 -51.80 19.14
N GLY A 131 -5.74 -51.48 18.73
CA GLY A 131 -5.29 -51.59 17.33
C GLY A 131 -5.40 -53.03 16.79
N VAL A 132 -4.97 -54.02 17.57
CA VAL A 132 -5.10 -55.45 17.19
C VAL A 132 -6.56 -55.86 17.07
N ILE A 133 -7.44 -55.37 17.96
CA ILE A 133 -8.89 -55.65 17.90
C ILE A 133 -9.52 -55.02 16.64
N THR A 134 -9.09 -53.83 16.23
CA THR A 134 -9.61 -53.16 15.01
C THR A 134 -9.09 -53.74 13.69
N MET A 135 -8.00 -54.51 13.70
CA MET A 135 -7.54 -55.22 12.49
C MET A 135 -8.32 -56.51 12.20
N ALA A 136 -9.18 -56.96 13.13
CA ALA A 136 -9.90 -58.23 12.99
C ALA A 136 -11.25 -58.12 12.24
N GLU A 137 -11.71 -56.92 11.86
CA GLU A 137 -12.98 -56.78 11.10
C GLU A 137 -12.90 -55.68 10.02
N PRO A 138 -13.03 -56.02 8.71
CA PRO A 138 -13.11 -55.01 7.67
C PRO A 138 -14.54 -54.92 7.13
N ARG A 139 -15.32 -53.89 7.48
CA ARG A 139 -16.46 -53.48 6.64
C ARG A 139 -16.64 -51.97 6.55
N GLN A 140 -16.89 -51.61 5.29
CA GLN A 140 -17.00 -50.29 4.69
C GLN A 140 -18.22 -49.52 5.18
N VAL A 141 -18.18 -48.18 5.11
CA VAL A 141 -19.34 -47.43 4.61
C VAL A 141 -18.92 -46.13 3.93
N SER A 142 -19.64 -45.92 2.83
CA SER A 142 -19.46 -45.01 1.72
C SER A 142 -20.32 -43.75 1.85
N THR A 143 -19.76 -42.63 1.38
CA THR A 143 -20.38 -41.56 0.59
C THR A 143 -21.90 -41.59 0.43
N VAL A 144 -22.60 -40.68 1.14
CA VAL A 144 -23.86 -40.07 0.68
C VAL A 144 -23.87 -38.64 1.23
N LEU A 145 -23.88 -37.65 0.34
CA LEU A 145 -24.51 -36.31 0.47
C LEU A 145 -23.87 -35.33 -0.55
N ALA A 146 -24.14 -35.56 -1.83
CA ALA A 146 -23.92 -34.57 -2.88
C ALA A 146 -25.06 -34.68 -3.91
N SER A 147 -26.26 -34.26 -3.49
CA SER A 147 -27.41 -34.10 -4.37
C SER A 147 -28.34 -33.03 -3.78
N ALA A 148 -27.91 -31.78 -3.92
CA ALA A 148 -28.80 -30.64 -3.77
C ALA A 148 -28.44 -29.68 -4.91
N TRP A 149 -29.47 -29.18 -5.59
CA TRP A 149 -29.45 -28.11 -6.61
C TRP A 149 -29.22 -28.57 -8.06
N GLY A 150 -30.27 -29.15 -8.64
CA GLY A 150 -30.49 -29.15 -10.09
C GLY A 150 -31.98 -29.33 -10.41
N GLY A 151 -32.59 -28.33 -11.07
CA GLY A 151 -33.82 -28.50 -11.88
C GLY A 151 -34.98 -27.52 -11.62
N SER A 152 -35.24 -26.63 -12.60
CA SER A 152 -36.53 -25.94 -12.84
C SER A 152 -37.66 -26.93 -13.18
N PRO A 153 -38.96 -26.56 -13.15
CA PRO A 153 -39.63 -26.16 -14.42
C PRO A 153 -40.92 -25.28 -14.33
N GLY A 154 -41.34 -24.75 -15.50
CA GLY A 154 -42.75 -24.60 -15.95
C GLY A 154 -43.51 -23.33 -15.52
N THR A 155 -44.55 -22.81 -16.21
CA THR A 155 -45.49 -23.46 -17.16
C THR A 155 -46.41 -22.41 -17.85
N LEU A 156 -46.45 -22.44 -19.19
CA LEU A 156 -47.59 -22.45 -20.15
C LEU A 156 -48.82 -21.49 -20.10
N THR A 157 -49.04 -20.78 -21.23
CA THR A 157 -50.21 -20.69 -22.17
C THR A 157 -51.66 -20.54 -21.64
N ALA A 158 -52.71 -20.05 -22.33
CA ALA A 158 -53.06 -19.25 -23.53
C ALA A 158 -54.61 -19.23 -23.57
N SER A 159 -55.31 -18.22 -24.14
CA SER A 159 -56.68 -18.27 -24.76
C SER A 159 -57.22 -16.84 -24.97
N ALA A 160 -57.37 -16.28 -26.20
CA ALA A 160 -58.49 -16.32 -27.18
C ALA A 160 -59.75 -15.45 -26.88
N ASN A 161 -59.96 -14.36 -27.65
CA ASN A 161 -61.14 -14.02 -28.50
C ASN A 161 -61.28 -12.51 -28.87
N ARG A 162 -61.83 -12.27 -30.06
CA ARG A 162 -62.19 -11.00 -30.78
C ARG A 162 -63.61 -10.49 -30.40
N PRO A 163 -64.23 -9.42 -31.00
CA PRO A 163 -63.78 -8.21 -31.73
C PRO A 163 -64.54 -6.89 -31.37
N ASP A 164 -64.19 -5.80 -32.08
CA ASP A 164 -64.97 -4.60 -32.49
C ASP A 164 -65.35 -3.49 -31.48
N GLY A 165 -65.01 -2.24 -31.85
CA GLY A 165 -65.47 -1.02 -31.17
C GLY A 165 -64.79 0.29 -31.60
N ARG A 166 -65.10 0.75 -32.83
CA ARG A 166 -65.35 2.15 -33.25
C ARG A 166 -64.50 3.33 -32.70
N ALA A 167 -63.72 3.90 -33.64
CA ALA A 167 -63.48 5.32 -33.92
C ALA A 167 -63.70 6.40 -32.84
N GLU A 168 -62.65 7.18 -32.56
CA GLU A 168 -62.68 8.65 -32.67
C GLU A 168 -61.26 9.23 -32.87
N ARG A 169 -61.20 10.14 -33.85
CA ARG A 169 -60.13 11.08 -34.26
C ARG A 169 -60.36 12.37 -33.44
N ASP A 170 -59.46 13.30 -33.10
CA ASP A 170 -58.23 13.84 -33.68
C ASP A 170 -57.48 14.66 -32.59
N GLY A 171 -56.20 14.95 -32.84
CA GLY A 171 -55.36 15.92 -32.11
C GLY A 171 -54.06 15.26 -31.67
N GLU A 172 -52.85 15.77 -31.87
CA GLU A 172 -52.31 17.08 -32.29
C GLU A 172 -50.78 16.84 -32.22
N THR A 173 -49.96 17.47 -33.07
CA THR A 173 -48.46 17.59 -33.01
C THR A 173 -47.60 16.29 -33.10
N ASP A 174 -46.46 16.17 -33.79
CA ASP A 174 -45.56 17.08 -34.50
C ASP A 174 -44.81 16.30 -35.60
N SER A 175 -44.70 16.92 -36.77
CA SER A 175 -43.79 16.53 -37.85
C SER A 175 -42.74 17.63 -37.97
N TRP A 176 -41.49 17.35 -37.59
CA TRP A 176 -40.34 18.15 -38.02
C TRP A 176 -39.25 17.22 -38.58
N GLY A 177 -39.21 17.21 -39.91
CA GLY A 177 -38.37 16.37 -40.73
C GLY A 177 -36.94 16.89 -40.89
N SER A 178 -36.06 15.91 -41.07
CA SER A 178 -34.99 15.82 -42.06
C SER A 178 -34.62 17.06 -42.91
N THR A 179 -33.33 17.40 -42.79
CA THR A 179 -32.33 17.72 -43.83
C THR A 179 -32.56 18.91 -44.77
N ALA A 180 -31.71 19.93 -44.63
CA ALA A 180 -31.23 20.73 -45.74
C ALA A 180 -29.80 21.22 -45.45
N GLY A 181 -28.85 20.81 -46.29
CA GLY A 181 -27.50 21.36 -46.27
C GLY A 181 -27.44 22.76 -46.86
N ARG A 182 -26.56 23.60 -46.31
CA ARG A 182 -25.99 24.77 -47.00
C ARG A 182 -24.60 25.04 -46.45
N ALA A 183 -23.62 25.07 -47.35
CA ALA A 183 -22.25 25.45 -47.10
C ALA A 183 -22.12 26.99 -47.02
N ALA A 184 -21.30 27.48 -46.08
CA ALA A 184 -20.26 28.50 -46.26
C ALA A 184 -19.85 29.10 -44.91
N GLY A 185 -18.54 29.14 -44.64
CA GLY A 185 -17.96 29.86 -43.52
C GLY A 185 -16.70 29.19 -42.99
N GLU A 186 -15.57 29.38 -43.68
CA GLU A 186 -14.24 29.16 -43.10
C GLU A 186 -14.12 30.00 -41.82
N ALA A 187 -14.10 29.33 -40.68
CA ALA A 187 -13.50 29.81 -39.45
C ALA A 187 -12.48 28.75 -39.03
N GLY A 188 -11.21 29.03 -39.28
CA GLY A 188 -10.10 28.25 -38.79
C GLY A 188 -10.05 28.31 -37.27
N GLY A 189 -10.71 27.34 -36.64
CA GLY A 189 -10.50 26.95 -35.26
C GLY A 189 -10.58 25.44 -35.26
N GLU A 190 -9.43 24.78 -35.21
CA GLU A 190 -9.35 23.37 -34.84
C GLU A 190 -10.26 23.20 -33.61
N ALA A 191 -11.35 22.44 -33.73
CA ALA A 191 -12.19 22.14 -32.57
C ALA A 191 -11.24 21.58 -31.50
N PRO A 192 -11.26 22.11 -30.26
CA PRO A 192 -10.31 21.66 -29.25
C PRO A 192 -10.43 20.13 -29.18
N PRO A 193 -9.30 19.40 -29.21
CA PRO A 193 -9.34 17.95 -29.19
C PRO A 193 -10.20 17.52 -28.00
N ILE A 194 -11.27 16.79 -28.29
CA ILE A 194 -12.20 16.29 -27.26
C ILE A 194 -11.39 15.30 -26.43
N LYS A 195 -10.85 15.79 -25.32
CA LYS A 195 -10.05 15.00 -24.38
C LYS A 195 -10.99 14.37 -23.38
N VAL A 196 -11.12 13.05 -23.46
CA VAL A 196 -11.91 12.28 -22.50
C VAL A 196 -11.11 12.21 -21.20
N MET A 197 -11.58 12.91 -20.16
CA MET A 197 -11.02 12.83 -18.81
C MET A 197 -11.73 11.72 -18.03
N ALA A 198 -10.96 10.84 -17.38
CA ALA A 198 -11.51 9.88 -16.45
C ALA A 198 -11.77 10.59 -15.11
N VAL A 199 -13.04 10.68 -14.72
CA VAL A 199 -13.46 11.26 -13.44
C VAL A 199 -13.82 10.12 -12.49
N SER A 200 -13.12 10.03 -11.36
CA SER A 200 -13.45 9.09 -10.29
C SER A 200 -13.96 9.85 -9.07
N HIS A 201 -15.14 9.46 -8.58
CA HIS A 201 -15.74 10.05 -7.38
C HIS A 201 -15.64 9.06 -6.23
N ILE A 202 -15.02 9.49 -5.13
CA ILE A 202 -14.76 8.64 -3.98
C ILE A 202 -15.37 9.28 -2.75
N VAL A 203 -16.32 8.56 -2.17
CA VAL A 203 -16.97 8.92 -0.91
C VAL A 203 -16.15 8.30 0.20
N VAL A 204 -15.61 9.12 1.09
CA VAL A 204 -14.94 8.63 2.30
C VAL A 204 -16.03 8.09 3.23
N PRO A 205 -16.00 6.79 3.59
CA PRO A 205 -17.00 6.22 4.48
C PRO A 205 -16.83 6.80 5.89
N GLU A 206 -17.93 6.91 6.63
CA GLU A 206 -17.93 7.36 8.01
C GLU A 206 -17.28 6.29 8.90
N ALA A 207 -15.97 6.41 9.12
CA ALA A 207 -15.30 5.65 10.16
C ALA A 207 -15.60 6.33 11.50
N GLY A 208 -16.26 5.61 12.41
CA GLY A 208 -16.43 6.07 13.79
C GLY A 208 -15.06 6.36 14.42
N ALA A 209 -15.01 7.32 15.35
CA ALA A 209 -13.76 7.63 16.06
C ALA A 209 -13.24 6.37 16.77
N ASP A 210 -12.09 5.84 16.34
CA ASP A 210 -11.40 4.75 17.04
C ASP A 210 -10.72 5.34 18.28
N CYS A 211 -11.45 5.34 19.40
CA CYS A 211 -11.06 6.05 20.61
C CYS A 211 -9.91 5.41 21.40
N ASP A 212 -9.35 4.31 20.90
CA ASP A 212 -8.35 3.53 21.63
C ASP A 212 -6.91 4.04 21.40
N ASN A 213 -6.66 5.00 20.49
CA ASN A 213 -5.29 5.44 20.22
C ASN A 213 -5.13 6.79 19.47
N GLU A 214 -5.86 7.84 19.86
CA GLU A 214 -5.70 9.16 19.22
C GLU A 214 -5.03 10.17 20.16
N THR A 215 -3.70 10.31 20.04
CA THR A 215 -3.09 11.60 20.35
C THR A 215 -3.64 12.61 19.33
N PRO A 216 -4.14 13.79 19.76
CA PRO A 216 -4.65 14.79 18.84
C PRO A 216 -3.52 15.19 17.89
N ALA A 217 -3.71 14.96 16.59
CA ALA A 217 -2.76 15.40 15.57
C ALA A 217 -2.89 16.92 15.43
N LEU A 218 -2.26 17.66 16.34
CA LEU A 218 -2.21 19.12 16.34
C LEU A 218 -1.49 19.66 15.09
N VAL A 219 -0.63 18.85 14.49
CA VAL A 219 0.28 19.20 13.40
C VAL A 219 0.31 18.04 12.39
N ALA A 220 0.54 18.35 11.11
CA ALA A 220 0.71 17.35 10.06
C ALA A 220 2.02 16.55 10.23
N PRO A 221 2.17 15.38 9.58
CA PRO A 221 3.35 14.51 9.76
C PRO A 221 4.69 15.13 9.33
N ASN A 222 4.67 16.30 8.70
CA ASN A 222 5.85 17.07 8.32
C ASN A 222 6.17 18.21 9.30
N GLY A 223 5.46 18.31 10.44
CA GLY A 223 5.64 19.38 11.42
C GLY A 223 4.97 20.71 11.05
N GLU A 224 4.26 20.80 9.92
CA GLU A 224 3.50 22.00 9.55
C GLU A 224 2.06 21.97 10.06
N PRO A 225 1.45 23.13 10.39
CA PRO A 225 0.07 23.16 10.83
C PRO A 225 -0.88 22.69 9.71
N TRP A 226 -1.97 22.04 10.10
CA TRP A 226 -3.01 21.65 9.15
C TRP A 226 -3.58 22.86 8.40
N PRO A 227 -3.83 22.74 7.09
CA PRO A 227 -4.34 23.86 6.32
C PRO A 227 -5.77 24.21 6.74
N THR A 228 -6.09 25.50 6.77
CA THR A 228 -7.42 26.01 7.16
C THR A 228 -8.45 25.86 6.05
N ARG A 229 -8.12 25.24 4.92
CA ARG A 229 -9.03 24.92 3.80
C ARG A 229 -8.68 23.56 3.24
N SER A 230 -9.64 22.90 2.59
CA SER A 230 -9.37 21.67 1.85
C SER A 230 -8.41 21.93 0.70
N GLY A 231 -7.38 21.09 0.57
CA GLY A 231 -6.32 21.28 -0.40
C GLY A 231 -5.11 20.37 -0.17
N TYR A 232 -4.05 20.62 -0.93
CA TYR A 232 -2.78 19.93 -0.72
C TYR A 232 -2.13 20.36 0.59
N VAL A 233 -1.57 19.39 1.30
CA VAL A 233 -0.77 19.69 2.51
C VAL A 233 0.57 20.25 2.05
N SER A 234 0.95 21.40 2.60
CA SER A 234 2.25 22.03 2.32
C SER A 234 3.40 21.10 2.74
N GLY A 235 4.58 21.29 2.14
CA GLY A 235 5.77 20.48 2.44
C GLY A 235 5.79 19.05 1.86
N PHE A 236 4.70 18.55 1.28
CA PHE A 236 4.68 17.25 0.59
C PHE A 236 4.84 17.39 -0.94
N PRO A 237 5.58 16.46 -1.59
CA PRO A 237 5.78 16.51 -3.03
C PRO A 237 4.50 16.17 -3.81
N VAL A 238 4.25 16.95 -4.87
CA VAL A 238 3.12 16.81 -5.80
C VAL A 238 3.66 16.14 -7.07
N ALA A 239 3.63 14.80 -7.10
CA ALA A 239 4.22 13.97 -8.15
C ALA A 239 3.19 13.37 -9.13
N ASN A 240 3.65 12.84 -10.27
CA ASN A 240 2.78 12.19 -11.26
C ASN A 240 1.73 13.12 -11.90
N LYS A 241 2.20 14.25 -12.43
CA LYS A 241 1.37 15.23 -13.14
C LYS A 241 0.98 14.70 -14.52
N GLY A 242 -0.32 14.61 -14.77
CA GLY A 242 -0.92 14.28 -16.06
C GLY A 242 -2.07 15.24 -16.38
N GLN A 243 -2.90 14.90 -17.35
CA GLN A 243 -4.07 15.70 -17.73
C GLN A 243 -5.31 14.84 -17.96
N ASP A 244 -5.20 13.53 -17.73
CA ASP A 244 -6.14 12.55 -18.25
C ASP A 244 -7.09 12.06 -17.17
N MET A 245 -6.75 12.26 -15.89
CA MET A 245 -7.58 11.84 -14.77
C MET A 245 -7.77 12.93 -13.73
N GLU A 246 -8.98 12.94 -13.18
CA GLU A 246 -9.43 13.81 -12.11
C GLU A 246 -10.08 12.95 -11.02
N LEU A 247 -9.71 13.21 -9.77
CA LEU A 247 -10.17 12.47 -8.61
C LEU A 247 -10.91 13.39 -7.66
N THR A 248 -12.20 13.16 -7.47
CA THR A 248 -13.01 13.89 -6.49
C THR A 248 -13.03 13.14 -5.18
N LEU A 249 -12.50 13.78 -4.13
CA LEU A 249 -12.49 13.30 -2.76
C LEU A 249 -13.63 13.97 -2.00
N ASP A 250 -14.67 13.20 -1.68
CA ASP A 250 -15.87 13.70 -1.01
C ASP A 250 -15.90 13.28 0.46
N ASN A 251 -15.74 14.26 1.34
CA ASN A 251 -15.83 14.12 2.80
C ASN A 251 -17.09 14.81 3.37
N THR A 252 -18.14 14.99 2.55
CA THR A 252 -19.37 15.69 2.96
C THR A 252 -20.07 14.99 4.14
N ASN A 253 -19.97 13.66 4.21
CA ASN A 253 -20.67 12.85 5.22
C ASN A 253 -19.92 12.71 6.55
N ASN A 254 -18.67 13.19 6.64
CA ASN A 254 -17.86 13.04 7.85
C ASN A 254 -17.84 14.33 8.65
N ALA A 255 -18.01 14.21 9.97
CA ALA A 255 -17.91 15.32 10.91
C ALA A 255 -16.46 15.71 11.24
N PHE A 256 -15.49 14.89 10.82
CA PHE A 256 -14.07 15.12 11.06
C PHE A 256 -13.32 15.44 9.75
N PRO A 257 -12.30 16.30 9.82
CA PRO A 257 -11.37 16.46 8.71
C PRO A 257 -10.58 15.17 8.48
N VAL A 258 -10.23 14.93 7.23
CA VAL A 258 -9.53 13.72 6.79
C VAL A 258 -8.23 14.08 6.10
N PHE A 259 -7.20 13.29 6.37
CA PHE A 259 -5.95 13.32 5.64
C PHE A 259 -5.87 12.12 4.73
N ILE A 260 -5.65 12.39 3.45
CA ILE A 260 -5.75 11.44 2.36
C ILE A 260 -4.39 11.37 1.66
N LYS A 261 -3.87 10.15 1.54
CA LYS A 261 -2.67 9.81 0.77
C LYS A 261 -3.10 9.09 -0.49
N VAL A 262 -2.72 9.63 -1.64
CA VAL A 262 -2.93 8.98 -2.94
C VAL A 262 -1.66 8.23 -3.29
N TYR A 263 -1.77 6.92 -3.41
CA TYR A 263 -0.68 6.02 -3.74
C TYR A 263 -0.86 5.50 -5.16
N ASP A 264 0.16 5.63 -5.99
CA ASP A 264 0.20 5.05 -7.32
C ASP A 264 0.70 3.60 -7.23
N LEU A 265 -0.12 2.65 -7.68
CA LEU A 265 0.18 1.22 -7.63
C LEU A 265 1.18 0.78 -8.70
N GLU A 266 1.34 1.54 -9.79
CA GLU A 266 2.28 1.22 -10.87
C GLU A 266 3.69 1.72 -10.54
N ARG A 267 3.78 2.92 -9.94
CA ARG A 267 5.04 3.50 -9.49
C ARG A 267 5.42 3.09 -8.06
N HIS A 268 4.52 2.43 -7.35
CA HIS A 268 4.67 2.05 -5.95
C HIS A 268 5.05 3.23 -5.04
N ALA A 269 4.50 4.42 -5.30
CA ALA A 269 4.88 5.65 -4.60
C ALA A 269 3.66 6.51 -4.21
N ASN A 270 3.78 7.25 -3.10
CA ASN A 270 2.79 8.28 -2.75
C ASN A 270 2.96 9.48 -3.69
N VAL A 271 1.89 9.87 -4.38
CA VAL A 271 1.92 10.91 -5.41
C VAL A 271 1.27 12.22 -4.98
N ARG A 272 0.30 12.16 -4.05
CA ARG A 272 -0.42 13.33 -3.53
C ARG A 272 -0.77 13.13 -2.06
N TYR A 273 -0.75 14.25 -1.33
CA TYR A 273 -1.15 14.35 0.06
C TYR A 273 -2.18 15.46 0.16
N VAL A 274 -3.41 15.10 0.51
CA VAL A 274 -4.56 16.00 0.51
C VAL A 274 -5.15 16.03 1.90
N PHE A 275 -5.51 17.22 2.35
CA PHE A 275 -6.31 17.43 3.53
C PHE A 275 -7.68 17.93 3.11
N VAL A 276 -8.74 17.27 3.58
CA VAL A 276 -10.12 17.67 3.30
C VAL A 276 -10.82 17.92 4.62
N GLN A 277 -11.51 19.06 4.72
CA GLN A 277 -12.22 19.41 5.94
C GLN A 277 -13.47 18.57 6.15
N ALA A 278 -14.00 18.62 7.37
CA ALA A 278 -15.31 18.09 7.68
C ALA A 278 -16.36 18.75 6.78
N HIS A 279 -17.26 17.93 6.24
CA HIS A 279 -18.33 18.38 5.34
C HIS A 279 -17.88 19.09 4.05
N ASP A 280 -16.65 18.83 3.59
CA ASP A 280 -16.11 19.45 2.38
C ASP A 280 -15.66 18.40 1.36
N ARG A 281 -15.37 18.84 0.14
CA ARG A 281 -14.84 18.02 -0.95
C ARG A 281 -13.67 18.70 -1.63
N HIS A 282 -12.73 17.91 -2.13
CA HIS A 282 -11.58 18.42 -2.86
C HIS A 282 -11.36 17.64 -4.15
N ILE A 283 -11.01 18.36 -5.21
CA ILE A 283 -10.71 17.78 -6.51
C ILE A 283 -9.19 17.73 -6.66
N VAL A 284 -8.68 16.54 -6.90
CA VAL A 284 -7.28 16.30 -7.25
C VAL A 284 -7.21 16.17 -8.76
N ASP A 285 -6.74 17.24 -9.40
CA ASP A 285 -6.58 17.34 -10.84
C ASP A 285 -5.14 16.99 -11.27
N GLU A 286 -4.96 17.01 -12.59
CA GLU A 286 -3.68 16.74 -13.23
C GLU A 286 -3.06 15.40 -12.82
N LEU A 287 -3.85 14.32 -12.75
CA LEU A 287 -3.32 12.98 -12.55
C LEU A 287 -3.06 12.31 -13.90
N ALA A 288 -1.95 11.56 -13.97
CA ALA A 288 -1.72 10.66 -15.08
C ALA A 288 -2.70 9.48 -15.05
N THR A 289 -2.93 8.87 -16.20
CA THR A 289 -3.67 7.60 -16.27
C THR A 289 -2.93 6.53 -15.46
N GLY A 290 -3.66 5.78 -14.64
CA GLY A 290 -3.07 4.72 -13.81
C GLY A 290 -4.03 4.16 -12.76
N ARG A 291 -3.56 3.18 -11.98
CA ARG A 291 -4.31 2.63 -10.84
C ARG A 291 -3.81 3.25 -9.53
N TYR A 292 -4.74 3.79 -8.76
CA TYR A 292 -4.44 4.47 -7.51
C TYR A 292 -5.12 3.78 -6.33
N GLU A 293 -4.41 3.71 -5.22
CA GLU A 293 -4.93 3.31 -3.91
C GLU A 293 -5.06 4.56 -3.04
N ILE A 294 -6.18 4.69 -2.34
CA ILE A 294 -6.43 5.82 -1.46
C ILE A 294 -6.43 5.34 -0.03
N ARG A 295 -5.57 5.96 0.77
CA ARG A 295 -5.47 5.71 2.19
C ARG A 295 -5.86 6.98 2.92
N TYR A 296 -6.86 6.91 3.79
CA TYR A 296 -7.33 8.06 4.54
C TYR A 296 -7.22 7.81 6.05
N GLN A 297 -7.10 8.89 6.80
CA GLN A 297 -7.09 8.90 8.25
C GLN A 297 -7.91 10.10 8.75
N ASN A 298 -8.80 9.87 9.71
CA ASN A 298 -9.53 10.95 10.39
C ASN A 298 -8.58 11.72 11.31
N ILE A 299 -8.76 13.04 11.39
CA ILE A 299 -7.94 13.92 12.23
C ILE A 299 -8.82 14.57 13.29
N ASP A 300 -8.46 14.39 14.57
CA ASP A 300 -9.07 15.13 15.67
C ASP A 300 -8.36 16.49 15.85
N LEU A 301 -8.87 17.52 15.16
CA LEU A 301 -8.49 18.89 15.42
C LEU A 301 -9.14 19.37 16.74
N ALA A 302 -8.34 19.36 17.80
CA ALA A 302 -8.63 19.92 19.14
C ALA A 302 -9.42 19.05 20.13
N GLY A 303 -9.27 17.72 20.12
CA GLY A 303 -9.87 16.86 21.16
C GLY A 303 -11.41 16.89 21.16
N LYS A 304 -11.99 17.25 20.01
CA LYS A 304 -13.44 17.38 19.79
C LYS A 304 -14.04 16.07 19.31
N SER A 305 -13.31 14.96 19.39
CA SER A 305 -13.89 13.63 19.20
C SER A 305 -15.08 13.39 20.14
N ALA A 306 -16.07 12.67 19.64
CA ALA A 306 -17.26 12.26 20.38
C ALA A 306 -16.94 11.44 21.65
N CYS A 307 -15.71 10.94 21.78
CA CYS A 307 -15.25 10.18 22.94
C CYS A 307 -14.90 11.03 24.17
N SER A 308 -14.56 12.32 24.02
CA SER A 308 -14.40 13.22 25.17
C SER A 308 -15.72 13.45 25.92
N ARG A 309 -16.86 13.32 25.24
CA ARG A 309 -18.19 13.56 25.81
C ARG A 309 -18.74 12.39 26.64
N ARG A 310 -18.16 11.18 26.56
CA ARG A 310 -18.64 9.99 27.30
C ARG A 310 -17.99 9.78 28.67
N GLN A 311 -16.86 10.42 28.99
CA GLN A 311 -16.21 10.29 30.31
C GLN A 311 -16.74 11.28 31.37
N GLY A 312 -17.78 12.06 31.05
CA GLY A 312 -18.36 13.07 31.94
C GLY A 312 -19.85 12.86 32.24
N GLY A 313 -20.27 11.62 32.50
CA GLY A 313 -21.63 11.26 32.93
C GLY A 313 -21.61 10.43 34.20
#